data_AF-A0A936NL89-F1
#
_entry.id   AF-A0A936NL89-F1
#
_cell.length_a   1.000
_cell.length_b   1.000
_cell.length_c   1.000
_cell.angle_alpha   90.00
_cell.angle_beta   90.00
_cell.angle_gamma   90.00
#
_symmetry.space_group_name_H-M   'P 1'
#
loop_
_entity.id
_entity.type
_entity.pdbx_description
1 polymer ?
#
loop_
_entity_poly.entity_id
_entity_poly.type
_entity_poly.pdbx_seq_one_letter_code
_entity_poly.pdbx_strand_id
1 'polypeptide(L)'
;MLEVLGEQEDRITGSVVPLLAKARAKLVGKPAILRKSITQLEARNVRLDREVVMALEGIEVRQWVYLRDTKIYSILIDSTADRAFGVLGLTQGIRDITGGTGLIMEAGLVRYCGRYVCDGVISQAVWLGSGYRRSWNETFKEIKSSGQFHMKADV
;
A
#
# COMPACT_ATOMS: atom_id res chain seq x y z
N MET A 1 8.06 -6.48 19.61
CA MET A 1 7.11 -5.65 20.37
C MET A 1 6.97 -4.34 19.60
N LEU A 2 5.84 -4.10 18.95
CA LEU A 2 5.60 -2.85 18.21
C LEU A 2 5.09 -1.81 19.21
N GLU A 3 5.93 -0.84 19.58
CA GLU A 3 5.50 0.31 20.38
C GLU A 3 4.91 1.36 19.44
N VAL A 4 3.57 1.41 19.40
CA VAL A 4 2.83 2.53 18.80
C VAL A 4 2.73 3.61 19.88
N LEU A 5 3.61 4.61 19.83
CA LEU A 5 3.62 5.74 20.76
C LEU A 5 2.44 6.68 20.48
N GLY A 6 1.25 6.33 20.97
CA GLY A 6 0.08 7.20 21.07
C GLY A 6 -0.10 7.71 22.50
N GLU A 7 -0.60 8.95 22.64
CA GLU A 7 -1.04 9.49 23.94
C GLU A 7 -2.20 8.63 24.51
N GLN A 8 -1.94 7.99 25.65
CA GLN A 8 -2.84 7.36 26.63
C GLN A 8 -3.72 6.12 26.28
N GLU A 9 -3.36 5.01 26.94
CA GLU A 9 -4.17 4.20 27.88
C GLU A 9 -5.43 3.42 27.49
N ASP A 10 -5.74 3.21 26.22
CA ASP A 10 -6.67 2.12 25.86
C ASP A 10 -5.89 0.86 25.48
N ARG A 11 -6.02 -0.21 26.28
CA ARG A 11 -5.67 -1.57 25.81
C ARG A 11 -6.37 -1.76 24.47
N ILE A 12 -5.58 -1.99 23.42
CA ILE A 12 -6.11 -2.39 22.11
C ILE A 12 -6.93 -3.67 22.31
N THR A 13 -8.24 -3.53 22.43
CA THR A 13 -9.19 -4.62 22.58
C THR A 13 -9.68 -4.98 21.18
N GLY A 14 -9.14 -6.07 20.63
CA GLY A 14 -9.52 -6.58 19.30
C GLY A 14 -8.33 -6.81 18.37
N SER A 15 -8.63 -7.07 17.10
CA SER A 15 -7.60 -7.31 16.08
C SER A 15 -6.86 -6.02 15.73
N VAL A 16 -5.53 -6.10 15.67
CA VAL A 16 -4.65 -4.98 15.29
C VAL A 16 -4.84 -4.59 13.82
N VAL A 17 -5.20 -5.53 12.95
CA VAL A 17 -5.31 -5.30 11.50
C VAL A 17 -6.37 -4.23 11.15
N PRO A 18 -7.63 -4.33 11.63
CA PRO A 18 -8.63 -3.26 11.44
C PRO A 18 -8.19 -1.90 11.99
N LEU A 19 -7.42 -1.87 13.08
CA LEU A 19 -6.93 -0.63 13.68
C LEU A 19 -5.87 0.05 12.83
N LEU A 20 -4.92 -0.72 12.29
CA LEU A 20 -3.93 -0.21 11.35
C LEU A 20 -4.57 0.32 10.07
N ALA A 21 -5.53 -0.44 9.50
CA ALA A 21 -6.27 0.01 8.32
C ALA A 21 -7.06 1.30 8.59
N LYS A 22 -7.71 1.41 9.76
CA LYS A 22 -8.42 2.62 10.20
C LYS A 22 -7.46 3.80 10.43
N ALA A 23 -6.30 3.57 11.02
CA ALA A 23 -5.29 4.60 11.23
C ALA A 23 -4.77 5.15 9.89
N ARG A 24 -4.50 4.28 8.92
CA ARG A 24 -4.15 4.66 7.55
C ARG A 24 -5.27 5.44 6.87
N ALA A 25 -6.52 4.99 6.94
CA ALA A 25 -7.64 5.73 6.36
C ALA A 25 -7.79 7.12 6.98
N LYS A 26 -7.54 7.25 8.29
CA LYS A 26 -7.53 8.54 8.99
C LYS A 26 -6.39 9.45 8.52
N LEU A 27 -5.21 8.89 8.24
CA LEU A 27 -4.07 9.62 7.67
C LEU A 27 -4.45 10.22 6.31
N VAL A 28 -5.00 9.40 5.41
CA VAL A 28 -5.42 9.84 4.06
C VAL A 28 -6.54 10.88 4.11
N GLY A 29 -7.54 10.68 4.98
CA GLY A 29 -8.67 11.60 5.09
C GLY A 29 -8.36 12.93 5.78
N LYS A 30 -7.22 13.05 6.49
CA LYS A 30 -6.84 14.25 7.24
C LYS A 30 -5.33 14.53 7.16
N PRO A 31 -4.84 15.11 6.05
CA PRO A 31 -3.41 15.40 5.86
C PRO A 31 -2.79 16.29 6.95
N ALA A 32 -3.59 17.14 7.60
CA ALA A 32 -3.14 17.96 8.72
C ALA A 32 -2.61 17.14 9.91
N ILE A 33 -3.10 15.89 10.09
CA ILE A 33 -2.60 15.00 11.15
C ILE A 33 -1.15 14.62 10.87
N LEU A 34 -0.80 14.30 9.63
CA LEU A 34 0.58 13.97 9.25
C LEU A 34 1.53 15.11 9.59
N ARG A 35 1.19 16.34 9.17
CA ARG A 35 2.01 17.53 9.43
C ARG A 35 2.19 17.82 10.92
N LYS A 36 1.11 17.68 11.70
CA LYS A 36 1.17 17.83 13.16
C LYS A 36 2.11 16.78 13.77
N SER A 37 1.98 15.52 13.36
CA SER A 37 2.84 14.43 13.84
C SER A 37 4.31 14.63 13.45
N ILE A 38 4.60 15.09 12.22
CA ILE A 38 5.96 15.45 11.80
C ILE A 38 6.53 16.54 12.69
N THR A 39 5.78 17.62 12.93
CA THR A 39 6.20 18.73 13.80
C THR A 39 6.51 18.24 15.22
N GLN A 40 5.69 17.33 15.76
CA GLN A 40 5.91 16.72 17.08
C GLN A 40 7.16 15.84 17.12
N LEU A 41 7.45 15.10 16.05
CA LEU A 41 8.66 14.30 15.93
C LEU A 41 9.91 15.19 15.86
N GLU A 42 9.86 16.25 15.05
CA GLU A 42 10.95 17.22 14.93
C GLU A 42 11.25 17.94 16.24
N ALA A 43 10.22 18.29 17.03
CA ALA A 43 10.37 18.86 18.36
C ALA A 43 11.08 17.90 19.35
N ARG A 44 11.06 16.59 19.06
CA ARG A 44 11.77 15.54 19.81
C ARG A 44 13.11 15.17 19.16
N ASN A 45 13.63 16.00 18.24
CA ASN A 45 14.82 15.75 17.44
C ASN A 45 14.76 14.47 16.57
N VAL A 46 13.57 13.97 16.28
CA VAL A 46 13.36 12.87 15.31
C VAL A 46 13.03 13.50 13.96
N ARG A 47 13.99 13.45 13.03
CA ARG A 47 13.78 13.93 11.66
C ARG A 47 13.40 12.76 10.76
N LEU A 48 12.39 12.98 9.93
CA LEU A 48 12.02 12.04 8.88
C LEU A 48 12.66 12.47 7.57
N ASP A 49 13.10 11.50 6.77
CA ASP A 49 13.60 11.76 5.43
C ASP A 49 12.49 12.38 4.57
N ARG A 50 12.87 13.37 3.75
CA ARG A 50 11.93 14.08 2.88
C ARG A 50 11.19 13.13 1.94
N GLU A 51 11.88 12.13 1.40
CA GLU A 51 11.29 11.08 0.54
C GLU A 51 10.18 10.31 1.27
N VAL A 52 10.36 10.03 2.57
CA VAL A 52 9.34 9.35 3.38
C VAL A 52 8.13 10.25 3.58
N VAL A 53 8.35 11.53 3.86
CA VAL A 53 7.26 12.50 4.02
C VAL A 53 6.46 12.63 2.73
N MET A 54 7.12 12.79 1.58
CA MET A 54 6.45 12.87 0.27
C MET A 54 5.70 11.58 -0.06
N ALA A 55 6.27 10.41 0.25
CA ALA A 55 5.62 9.12 0.08
C ALA A 55 4.32 9.02 0.91
N LEU A 56 4.35 9.47 2.16
CA LEU A 56 3.18 9.47 3.05
C LEU A 56 2.12 10.50 2.65
N GLU A 57 2.53 11.67 2.14
CA GLU A 57 1.59 12.68 1.62
C GLU A 57 0.90 12.20 0.33
N GLY A 58 1.59 11.42 -0.49
CA GLY A 58 1.10 10.88 -1.76
C GLY A 58 0.50 9.47 -1.70
N ILE A 59 0.20 8.94 -0.51
CA ILE A 59 -0.31 7.57 -0.36
C ILE A 59 -1.69 7.40 -1.01
N GLU A 60 -1.83 6.39 -1.87
CA GLU A 60 -3.09 5.97 -2.47
C GLU A 60 -3.61 4.71 -1.80
N VAL A 61 -4.70 4.82 -1.05
CA VAL A 61 -5.36 3.66 -0.42
C VAL A 61 -6.57 3.27 -1.25
N ARG A 62 -6.46 2.12 -1.91
CA ARG A 62 -7.50 1.59 -2.79
C ARG A 62 -7.59 0.06 -2.65
N GLN A 63 -8.56 -0.52 -3.33
CA GLN A 63 -8.58 -1.95 -3.60
C GLN A 63 -7.72 -2.25 -4.82
N TRP A 64 -6.86 -3.24 -4.67
CA TRP A 64 -5.90 -3.67 -5.66
C TRP A 64 -6.08 -5.16 -5.95
N VAL A 65 -6.05 -5.51 -7.22
CA VAL A 65 -5.89 -6.90 -7.65
C VAL A 65 -4.41 -7.22 -7.66
N TYR A 66 -3.96 -7.99 -6.67
CA TYR A 66 -2.62 -8.55 -6.65
C TYR A 66 -2.58 -9.78 -7.55
N LEU A 67 -2.17 -9.58 -8.80
CA LEU A 67 -2.29 -10.58 -9.85
C LEU A 67 -1.25 -11.70 -9.71
N ARG A 68 0.04 -11.32 -9.68
CA ARG A 68 1.19 -12.22 -9.64
C ARG A 68 2.47 -11.47 -9.32
N ASP A 69 3.51 -12.23 -8.99
CA ASP A 69 4.88 -11.70 -8.93
C ASP A 69 5.64 -11.90 -10.22
N THR A 70 6.58 -11.00 -10.43
CA THR A 70 7.70 -11.15 -11.36
C THR A 70 8.97 -11.43 -10.57
N LYS A 71 10.13 -11.49 -11.24
CA LYS A 71 11.42 -11.60 -10.57
C LYS A 71 11.79 -10.37 -9.72
N ILE A 72 11.20 -9.20 -10.02
CA ILE A 72 11.66 -7.91 -9.48
C ILE A 72 10.57 -7.05 -8.85
N TYR A 73 9.29 -7.38 -9.05
CA TYR A 73 8.14 -6.65 -8.47
C TYR A 73 6.86 -7.50 -8.54
N SER A 74 5.86 -7.12 -7.75
CA SER A 74 4.49 -7.61 -7.80
C SER A 74 3.64 -6.77 -8.76
N ILE A 75 2.72 -7.38 -9.49
CA ILE A 75 1.76 -6.66 -10.35
C ILE A 75 0.49 -6.42 -9.55
N LEU A 76 0.19 -5.15 -9.26
CA LEU A 76 -1.08 -4.71 -8.69
C LEU A 76 -1.86 -3.95 -9.76
N ILE A 77 -3.16 -4.25 -9.88
CA ILE A 77 -4.08 -3.56 -10.78
C ILE A 77 -5.08 -2.81 -9.91
N ASP A 78 -5.39 -1.56 -10.23
CA ASP A 78 -6.51 -0.86 -9.59
C ASP A 78 -7.79 -1.66 -9.83
N SER A 79 -8.63 -1.85 -8.80
CA SER A 79 -9.88 -2.62 -8.93
C SER A 79 -10.85 -2.04 -9.97
N THR A 80 -10.67 -0.78 -10.35
CA THR A 80 -11.42 -0.13 -11.44
C THR A 80 -10.93 -0.47 -12.84
N ALA A 81 -9.86 -1.28 -12.96
CA ALA A 81 -9.27 -1.76 -14.21
C ALA A 81 -8.73 -0.67 -15.15
N ASP A 82 -8.40 0.51 -14.61
CA ASP A 82 -7.86 1.63 -15.38
C ASP A 82 -6.33 1.60 -15.50
N ARG A 83 -5.64 1.20 -14.43
CA ARG A 83 -4.19 1.32 -14.26
C ARG A 83 -3.61 0.11 -13.56
N ALA A 84 -2.35 -0.19 -13.85
CA ALA A 84 -1.59 -1.21 -13.16
C ALA A 84 -0.20 -0.71 -12.78
N PHE A 85 0.37 -1.30 -11.74
CA PHE A 85 1.62 -0.88 -11.12
C PHE A 85 2.57 -2.06 -10.90
N GLY A 86 3.86 -1.82 -11.14
CA GLY A 86 4.94 -2.69 -10.68
C GLY A 86 5.35 -2.27 -9.27
N VAL A 87 4.99 -3.07 -8.27
CA VAL A 87 5.02 -2.70 -6.86
C VAL A 87 6.03 -3.53 -6.07
N LEU A 88 6.77 -2.87 -5.19
CA LEU A 88 7.64 -3.50 -4.21
C LEU A 88 6.94 -3.60 -2.84
N GLY A 89 7.26 -4.61 -2.04
CA GLY A 89 6.95 -4.56 -0.62
C GLY A 89 7.99 -3.70 0.13
N LEU A 90 7.64 -3.21 1.32
CA LEU A 90 8.55 -2.40 2.15
C LEU A 90 9.80 -3.17 2.58
N THR A 91 9.63 -4.24 3.36
CA THR A 91 10.73 -5.04 3.93
C THR A 91 10.70 -6.49 3.47
N GLN A 92 9.54 -6.97 3.05
CA GLN A 92 9.28 -8.36 2.63
C GLN A 92 8.39 -8.35 1.38
N GLY A 93 8.41 -9.45 0.62
CA GLY A 93 7.55 -9.57 -0.56
C GLY A 93 6.08 -9.52 -0.16
N ILE A 94 5.23 -8.96 -1.03
CA ILE A 94 3.78 -8.91 -0.77
C ILE A 94 3.23 -10.33 -0.60
N ARG A 95 3.75 -11.30 -1.38
CA ARG A 95 3.43 -12.73 -1.25
C ARG A 95 3.68 -13.27 0.15
N ASP A 96 4.74 -12.82 0.82
CA ASP A 96 5.13 -13.33 2.14
C ASP A 96 4.15 -12.83 3.22
N ILE A 97 3.53 -11.66 3.00
CA ILE A 97 2.49 -11.09 3.86
C ILE A 97 1.14 -11.79 3.62
N THR A 98 0.78 -11.99 2.35
CA THR A 98 -0.54 -12.51 1.97
C THR A 98 -0.62 -14.04 1.96
N GLY A 99 0.51 -14.74 1.94
CA GLY A 99 0.58 -16.19 1.77
C GLY A 99 0.48 -16.68 0.32
N GLY A 100 0.50 -15.79 -0.68
CA GLY A 100 0.31 -16.16 -2.09
C GLY A 100 -0.11 -15.00 -3.01
N THR A 101 -0.44 -15.33 -4.26
CA THR A 101 -0.83 -14.36 -5.32
C THR A 101 -2.23 -14.65 -5.86
N GLY A 102 -2.84 -13.67 -6.52
CA GLY A 102 -4.18 -13.81 -7.09
C GLY A 102 -5.24 -13.53 -6.05
N LEU A 103 -5.18 -12.37 -5.42
CA LEU A 103 -6.21 -11.90 -4.49
C LEU A 103 -6.55 -10.43 -4.77
N ILE A 104 -7.74 -10.03 -4.34
CA ILE A 104 -8.11 -8.62 -4.17
C ILE A 104 -7.78 -8.25 -2.74
N MET A 105 -7.18 -7.08 -2.54
CA MET A 105 -6.84 -6.58 -1.21
C MET A 105 -6.92 -5.06 -1.17
N GLU A 106 -7.19 -4.50 0.00
CA GLU A 106 -6.97 -3.08 0.25
C GLU A 106 -5.58 -2.86 0.83
N ALA A 107 -4.82 -1.96 0.21
CA ALA A 107 -3.48 -1.58 0.65
C ALA A 107 -3.18 -0.12 0.29
N GLY A 108 -2.19 0.47 0.96
CA GLY A 108 -1.64 1.77 0.59
C GLY A 108 -0.51 1.61 -0.41
N LEU A 109 -0.57 2.35 -1.50
CA LEU A 109 0.49 2.44 -2.48
C LEU A 109 1.15 3.81 -2.40
N VAL A 110 2.46 3.86 -2.21
CA VAL A 110 3.22 5.11 -2.13
C VAL A 110 4.25 5.18 -3.26
N ARG A 111 4.61 6.41 -3.61
CA ARG A 111 5.78 6.70 -4.46
C ARG A 111 6.96 6.96 -3.54
N TYR A 112 7.99 6.12 -3.62
CA TYR A 112 9.18 6.25 -2.78
C TYR A 112 10.42 5.95 -3.60
N CYS A 113 11.38 6.88 -3.65
CA CYS A 113 12.62 6.75 -4.40
C CYS A 113 12.42 6.29 -5.87
N GLY A 114 11.42 6.87 -6.56
CA GLY A 114 11.10 6.55 -7.96
C GLY A 114 10.41 5.20 -8.20
N ARG A 115 9.91 4.54 -7.14
CA ARG A 115 9.23 3.23 -7.21
C ARG A 115 7.88 3.27 -6.52
N TYR A 116 6.99 2.38 -6.94
CA TYR A 116 5.75 2.12 -6.22
C TYR A 116 6.00 1.08 -5.12
N VAL A 117 5.58 1.40 -3.90
CA VAL A 117 5.78 0.56 -2.72
C VAL A 117 4.44 0.34 -2.00
N CYS A 118 4.16 -0.91 -1.65
CA CYS A 118 3.04 -1.28 -0.79
C CYS A 118 3.39 -1.03 0.67
N ASP A 119 2.54 -0.32 1.41
CA ASP A 119 2.73 0.05 2.82
C ASP A 119 2.72 -1.13 3.81
N GLY A 120 2.44 -2.35 3.32
CA GLY A 120 2.46 -3.57 4.11
C GLY A 120 1.25 -3.78 5.02
N VAL A 121 0.28 -2.85 5.04
CA VAL A 121 -0.96 -3.00 5.81
C VAL A 121 -2.04 -3.57 4.88
N ILE A 122 -2.26 -4.88 4.96
CA ILE A 122 -3.23 -5.55 4.09
C ILE A 122 -4.56 -5.73 4.82
N SER A 123 -5.67 -5.29 4.19
CA SER A 123 -7.03 -5.47 4.69
C SER A 123 -7.96 -5.99 3.58
N GLN A 124 -9.14 -6.49 3.94
CA GLN A 124 -10.17 -6.95 2.99
C GLN A 124 -9.67 -7.93 1.91
N ALA A 125 -8.84 -8.90 2.30
CA ALA A 125 -8.24 -9.86 1.38
C ALA A 125 -9.25 -10.92 0.90
N VAL A 126 -9.41 -11.06 -0.42
CA VAL A 126 -10.28 -12.04 -1.06
C VAL A 126 -9.53 -12.80 -2.14
N TRP A 127 -9.35 -14.11 -1.97
CA TRP A 127 -8.67 -14.98 -2.92
C TRP A 127 -9.49 -15.19 -4.20
N LEU A 128 -8.82 -15.10 -5.34
CA LEU A 128 -9.44 -15.27 -6.65
C LEU A 128 -9.24 -16.70 -7.16
N GLY A 129 -10.35 -17.31 -7.58
CA GLY A 129 -10.34 -18.55 -8.35
C GLY A 129 -9.63 -18.39 -9.70
N SER A 130 -9.22 -19.50 -10.30
CA SER A 130 -8.45 -19.53 -11.55
C SER A 130 -9.12 -18.81 -12.72
N GLY A 131 -10.46 -18.85 -12.81
CA GLY A 131 -11.23 -18.12 -13.81
C GLY A 131 -11.07 -16.61 -13.72
N TYR A 132 -11.28 -16.05 -12.52
CA TYR A 132 -11.06 -14.62 -12.26
C TYR A 132 -9.60 -14.21 -12.51
N ARG A 133 -8.65 -15.05 -12.10
CA ARG A 133 -7.22 -14.79 -12.35
C ARG A 133 -6.90 -14.71 -13.85
N ARG A 134 -7.55 -15.52 -14.68
CA ARG A 134 -7.39 -15.47 -16.14
C ARG A 134 -7.94 -14.16 -16.70
N SER A 135 -9.15 -13.78 -16.31
CA SER A 135 -9.78 -12.51 -16.72
C SER A 135 -8.90 -11.31 -16.34
N TRP A 136 -8.38 -11.25 -15.12
CA TRP A 136 -7.47 -10.17 -14.72
C TRP A 136 -6.12 -10.19 -15.43
N ASN A 137 -5.64 -11.35 -15.90
CA ASN A 137 -4.46 -11.40 -16.78
C ASN A 137 -4.76 -10.80 -18.17
N GLU A 138 -5.98 -10.95 -18.68
CA GLU A 138 -6.42 -10.35 -19.94
C GLU A 138 -6.55 -8.84 -19.79
N THR A 139 -7.24 -8.38 -18.74
CA THR A 139 -7.32 -6.96 -18.36
C THR A 139 -5.93 -6.33 -18.20
N PHE A 140 -4.99 -7.04 -17.57
CA PHE A 140 -3.61 -6.55 -17.45
C PHE A 140 -2.93 -6.36 -18.82
N LYS A 141 -3.17 -7.26 -19.79
CA LYS A 141 -2.62 -7.12 -21.14
C LYS A 141 -3.16 -5.88 -21.83
N GLU A 142 -4.45 -5.61 -21.67
CA GLU A 142 -5.11 -4.42 -22.22
C GLU A 142 -4.54 -3.14 -21.62
N ILE A 143 -4.49 -3.04 -20.28
CA ILE A 143 -3.88 -1.91 -19.55
C ILE A 143 -2.42 -1.68 -19.97
N LYS A 144 -1.65 -2.76 -20.11
CA LYS A 144 -0.25 -2.66 -20.55
C LYS A 144 -0.16 -2.16 -21.99
N SER A 145 -1.03 -2.63 -22.88
CA SER A 145 -1.05 -2.22 -24.29
C SER A 145 -1.46 -0.77 -24.49
N SER A 146 -2.29 -0.22 -23.59
CA SER A 146 -2.72 1.19 -23.59
C SER A 146 -1.73 2.13 -22.91
N GLY A 147 -0.59 1.62 -22.43
CA GLY A 147 0.44 2.42 -21.77
C GLY A 147 0.11 2.80 -20.31
N GLN A 148 -0.93 2.22 -19.72
CA GLN A 148 -1.36 2.49 -18.33
C GLN A 148 -0.72 1.54 -17.30
N PHE A 149 0.43 0.95 -17.65
CA PHE A 149 1.23 0.15 -16.73
C PHE A 149 2.46 0.93 -16.27
N HIS A 150 2.51 1.25 -14.97
CA HIS A 150 3.52 2.14 -14.39
C HIS A 150 4.52 1.34 -13.55
N MET A 151 5.80 1.40 -13.92
CA MET A 151 6.90 0.73 -13.19
C MET A 151 7.80 1.69 -12.42
N LYS A 152 7.85 2.95 -12.85
CA LYS A 152 8.57 4.02 -12.20
C LYS A 152 7.55 5.05 -11.73
N ALA A 153 7.73 5.52 -10.51
CA ALA A 153 7.00 6.67 -10.03
C ALA A 153 7.78 7.90 -10.48
N ASP A 154 7.17 8.76 -11.30
CA ASP A 154 7.75 10.07 -11.58
C ASP A 154 7.74 10.88 -10.27
N VAL A 155 8.88 11.52 -9.98
CA VAL A 155 9.13 12.36 -8.80
C VAL A 155 8.77 13.80 -9.14
#